data_AF-A0A137QSL8-F1
#
_entry.id   AF-A0A137QSL8-F1
#
_cell.length_a   1.000
_cell.length_b   1.000
_cell.length_c   1.000
_cell.angle_alpha   90.00
_cell.angle_beta   90.00
_cell.angle_gamma   90.00
#
_symmetry.space_group_name_H-M   'P 1'
#
loop_
_entity.id
_entity.type
_entity.pdbx_description
1 polymer ?
#
loop_
_entity_poly.entity_id
_entity_poly.type
_entity_poly.pdbx_seq_one_letter_code
_entity_poly.pdbx_strand_id
1 'polypeptide(L)'
;MDIVREWVAKTVKVDIPKPRAPMSKSYLKIVGVNYYTPSSWHEDGSTHLQAEDVMYVMRRNNLFDGVCLASSPRIMKASVHSDMVVIWFDIWDLQKGTKAKALINKHSSMPELLAVGTHYS
;
A
#
# COMPACT_ATOMS: atom_id res chain seq x y z
N MET A 1 -23.68 8.68 43.47
CA MET A 1 -23.46 7.23 43.34
C MET A 1 -22.11 7.05 42.65
N ASP A 2 -21.01 7.39 43.34
CA ASP A 2 -19.72 7.66 42.66
C ASP A 2 -18.50 7.02 43.35
N ILE A 3 -18.72 6.16 44.33
CA ILE A 3 -17.63 5.43 45.02
C ILE A 3 -17.00 4.35 44.11
N VAL A 4 -17.80 3.77 43.20
CA VAL A 4 -17.33 2.70 42.29
C VAL A 4 -16.33 3.24 41.26
N ARG A 5 -16.50 4.48 40.79
CA ARG A 5 -15.61 5.09 39.79
C ARG A 5 -14.23 5.42 40.37
N GLU A 6 -14.20 5.89 41.62
CA GLU A 6 -12.94 6.27 42.27
C GLU A 6 -12.07 5.05 42.63
N TRP A 7 -12.70 3.91 42.95
CA TRP A 7 -11.99 2.66 43.25
C TRP A 7 -11.38 1.98 42.02
N VAL A 8 -12.07 2.04 40.88
CA VAL A 8 -11.55 1.50 39.60
C VAL A 8 -10.36 2.31 39.10
N ALA A 9 -10.38 3.64 39.28
CA ALA A 9 -9.27 4.52 38.88
C ALA A 9 -7.99 4.32 39.71
N LYS A 10 -8.11 3.92 40.99
CA LYS A 10 -6.96 3.71 41.88
C LYS A 10 -6.24 2.38 41.67
N THR A 11 -6.89 1.39 41.06
CA THR A 11 -6.38 0.00 41.00
C THR A 11 -5.85 -0.41 39.63
N VAL A 12 -6.07 0.40 38.60
CA VAL A 12 -5.84 0.02 37.22
C VAL A 12 -4.99 1.08 36.52
N LYS A 13 -3.67 1.01 36.69
CA LYS A 13 -2.72 1.58 35.70
C LYS A 13 -2.74 0.67 34.46
N VAL A 14 -3.89 0.56 33.80
CA VAL A 14 -3.95 0.00 32.45
C VAL A 14 -3.74 1.19 31.54
N ASP A 15 -2.70 1.13 30.74
CA ASP A 15 -2.59 1.94 29.53
C ASP A 15 -3.85 1.66 28.71
N ILE A 16 -4.87 2.50 28.87
CA ILE A 16 -6.11 2.38 28.12
C ILE A 16 -5.70 2.62 26.67
N PRO A 17 -5.75 1.60 25.79
CA PRO A 17 -5.37 1.82 24.40
C PRO A 17 -6.27 2.92 23.88
N LYS A 18 -5.68 4.01 23.36
CA LYS A 18 -6.44 5.09 22.71
C LYS A 18 -7.51 4.45 21.83
N PRO A 19 -8.79 4.84 21.94
CA PRO A 19 -9.85 4.25 21.14
C PRO A 19 -9.44 4.29 19.67
N ARG A 20 -9.13 3.13 19.08
CA ARG A 20 -8.82 3.05 17.66
C ARG A 20 -10.15 3.17 16.94
N ALA A 21 -10.28 4.20 16.12
CA ALA A 21 -11.46 4.35 15.27
C ALA A 21 -11.68 3.06 14.47
N PRO A 22 -12.94 2.68 14.19
CA PRO A 22 -13.22 1.53 13.34
C PRO A 22 -12.48 1.68 12.02
N MET A 23 -11.68 0.68 11.68
CA MET A 23 -10.96 0.64 10.41
C MET A 23 -11.88 0.09 9.33
N SER A 24 -11.79 0.65 8.12
CA SER A 24 -12.43 0.14 6.92
C SER A 24 -11.38 -0.32 5.91
N LYS A 25 -11.82 -1.09 4.91
CA LYS A 25 -11.00 -1.41 3.74
C LYS A 25 -11.38 -0.45 2.62
N SER A 26 -10.37 0.16 2.00
CA SER A 26 -10.53 0.96 0.79
C SER A 26 -9.87 0.24 -0.38
N TYR A 27 -10.56 0.22 -1.53
CA TYR A 27 -10.14 -0.47 -2.74
C TYR A 27 -9.56 0.54 -3.74
N LEU A 28 -8.33 0.31 -4.19
CA LEU A 28 -7.61 1.21 -5.09
C LEU A 28 -7.08 0.46 -6.31
N LYS A 29 -6.84 1.22 -7.38
CA LYS A 29 -6.15 0.73 -8.57
C LYS A 29 -5.13 1.73 -9.08
N ILE A 30 -4.03 1.22 -9.60
CA ILE A 30 -3.08 1.96 -10.44
C ILE A 30 -3.25 1.43 -11.86
N VAL A 31 -3.30 2.32 -12.84
CA VAL A 31 -3.48 2.00 -14.26
C VAL A 31 -2.29 2.50 -15.06
N GLY A 32 -2.03 1.90 -16.22
CA GLY A 32 -0.96 2.36 -17.13
C GLY A 32 0.44 1.99 -16.66
N VAL A 33 0.58 0.84 -15.99
CA VAL A 33 1.88 0.31 -15.56
C VAL A 33 2.36 -0.72 -16.59
N ASN A 34 3.65 -0.74 -16.90
CA ASN A 34 4.22 -1.76 -17.78
C ASN A 34 4.11 -3.16 -17.16
N TYR A 35 3.66 -4.13 -17.94
CA TYR A 35 3.62 -5.53 -17.55
C TYR A 35 5.01 -6.14 -17.48
N TYR A 36 5.88 -5.74 -18.41
CA TYR A 36 7.21 -6.31 -18.52
C TYR A 36 8.21 -5.55 -17.67
N THR A 37 9.04 -6.30 -16.95
CA THR A 37 10.16 -5.82 -16.15
C THR A 37 11.48 -6.23 -16.81
N PRO A 38 12.58 -5.48 -16.60
CA PRO A 38 13.91 -5.90 -17.03
C PRO A 38 14.26 -7.26 -16.41
N SER A 39 14.92 -8.13 -17.18
CA SER A 39 15.37 -9.46 -16.70
C SER A 39 16.35 -9.40 -15.54
N SER A 40 16.93 -8.23 -15.25
CA SER A 40 17.82 -8.00 -14.11
C SER A 40 17.08 -7.80 -12.78
N TRP A 41 15.76 -7.66 -12.80
CA TRP A 41 14.97 -7.42 -11.58
C TRP A 41 14.79 -8.67 -10.74
N HIS A 42 14.73 -9.83 -11.39
CA HIS A 42 14.45 -11.09 -10.73
C HIS A 42 15.58 -12.08 -11.00
N GLU A 43 16.13 -12.68 -9.95
CA GLU A 43 17.20 -13.68 -10.05
C GLU A 43 16.76 -14.94 -10.81
N ASP A 44 15.45 -15.21 -10.85
CA ASP A 44 14.86 -16.31 -11.62
C ASP A 44 14.70 -16.01 -13.11
N GLY A 45 15.08 -14.79 -13.55
CA GLY A 45 14.95 -14.33 -14.94
C GLY A 45 13.51 -13.98 -15.34
N SER A 46 12.58 -13.87 -14.40
CA SER A 46 11.22 -13.37 -14.67
C SER A 46 11.29 -11.99 -15.32
N THR A 47 10.48 -11.78 -16.35
CA THR A 47 10.37 -10.51 -17.07
C THR A 47 9.01 -9.87 -16.90
N HIS A 48 8.24 -10.29 -15.90
CA HIS A 48 6.89 -9.81 -15.64
C HIS A 48 6.81 -9.21 -14.25
N LEU A 49 6.04 -8.13 -14.13
CA LEU A 49 5.78 -7.45 -12.87
C LEU A 49 5.10 -8.41 -11.88
N GLN A 50 5.68 -8.51 -10.68
CA GLN A 50 5.19 -9.33 -9.58
C GLN A 50 4.66 -8.45 -8.44
N ALA A 51 3.87 -9.04 -7.53
CA ALA A 51 3.27 -8.31 -6.42
C ALA A 51 4.35 -7.75 -5.48
N GLU A 52 5.48 -8.44 -5.37
CA GLU A 52 6.65 -8.10 -4.59
C GLU A 52 7.29 -6.80 -5.08
N ASP A 53 7.37 -6.60 -6.39
CA ASP A 53 7.88 -5.36 -7.00
C ASP A 53 7.00 -4.18 -6.64
N VAL A 54 5.68 -4.37 -6.73
CA VAL A 54 4.69 -3.35 -6.37
C VAL A 54 4.84 -2.98 -4.89
N MET A 55 4.91 -3.98 -4.01
CA MET A 55 5.08 -3.76 -2.57
C MET A 55 6.41 -3.04 -2.26
N TYR A 56 7.48 -3.40 -2.96
CA TYR A 56 8.79 -2.77 -2.82
C TYR A 56 8.75 -1.28 -3.21
N VAL A 57 8.14 -0.97 -4.35
CA VAL A 57 7.96 0.42 -4.82
C VAL A 57 7.08 1.21 -3.86
N MET A 58 5.95 0.64 -3.43
CA MET A 58 5.06 1.29 -2.47
C MET A 58 5.80 1.62 -1.17
N ARG A 59 6.66 0.73 -0.66
CA ARG A 59 7.44 0.98 0.56
C ARG A 59 8.45 2.12 0.42
N ARG A 60 8.98 2.34 -0.79
CA ARG A 60 9.98 3.38 -1.06
C ARG A 60 9.38 4.72 -1.45
N ASN A 61 8.13 4.73 -1.89
CA ASN A 61 7.48 5.94 -2.37
C ASN A 61 6.74 6.64 -1.22
N ASN A 62 7.13 7.89 -0.94
CA ASN A 62 6.56 8.71 0.12
C ASN A 62 5.04 8.95 -0.02
N LEU A 63 4.48 8.77 -1.23
CA LEU A 63 3.03 8.82 -1.43
C LEU A 63 2.28 7.76 -0.62
N PHE A 64 2.91 6.61 -0.36
CA PHE A 64 2.33 5.52 0.42
C PHE A 64 2.80 5.51 1.87
N ASP A 65 3.45 6.57 2.35
CA ASP A 65 3.83 6.66 3.76
C ASP A 65 2.59 6.60 4.67
N GLY A 66 2.68 5.80 5.73
CA GLY A 66 1.55 5.50 6.63
C GLY A 66 0.40 4.71 6.00
N VAL A 67 0.52 4.23 4.75
CA VAL A 67 -0.44 3.33 4.11
C VAL A 67 -0.11 1.88 4.49
N CYS A 68 -1.12 1.13 4.93
CA CYS A 68 -0.96 -0.28 5.26
C CYS A 68 -1.84 -1.10 4.31
N LEU A 69 -1.23 -2.02 3.58
CA LEU A 69 -1.94 -2.95 2.71
C LEU A 69 -2.82 -3.89 3.55
N ALA A 70 -4.06 -4.07 3.11
CA ALA A 70 -5.00 -5.04 3.69
C ALA A 70 -4.99 -6.38 2.94
N SER A 71 -4.39 -6.43 1.76
CA SER A 71 -4.21 -7.63 0.94
C SER A 71 -2.99 -7.46 0.02
N SER A 72 -2.48 -8.58 -0.51
CA SER A 72 -1.43 -8.53 -1.54
C SER A 72 -1.96 -7.90 -2.83
N PRO A 73 -1.19 -7.03 -3.51
CA PRO A 73 -1.60 -6.45 -4.78
C PRO A 73 -1.90 -7.53 -5.83
N ARG A 74 -2.94 -7.30 -6.64
CA ARG A 74 -3.32 -8.13 -7.77
C ARG A 74 -2.96 -7.42 -9.07
N ILE A 75 -2.17 -8.08 -9.91
CA ILE A 75 -1.73 -7.55 -11.19
C ILE A 75 -2.58 -8.17 -12.29
N MET A 76 -3.20 -7.33 -13.12
CA MET A 76 -4.05 -7.77 -14.21
C MET A 76 -3.68 -7.05 -15.50
N LYS A 77 -3.41 -7.77 -16.59
CA LYS A 77 -3.22 -7.13 -17.91
C LYS A 77 -4.49 -6.38 -18.32
N ALA A 78 -4.32 -5.21 -18.93
CA ALA A 78 -5.43 -4.41 -19.43
C ALA A 78 -6.18 -5.12 -20.57
N SER A 79 -5.47 -5.95 -21.36
CA SER A 79 -6.01 -6.90 -22.31
C SER A 79 -4.99 -8.02 -22.58
N VAL A 80 -5.39 -9.09 -23.27
CA VAL A 80 -4.51 -10.23 -23.61
C VAL A 80 -3.22 -9.78 -24.30
N HIS A 81 -3.32 -8.80 -25.21
CA HIS A 81 -2.22 -8.32 -26.04
C HIS A 81 -1.63 -6.99 -25.55
N SER A 82 -2.10 -6.44 -24.43
CA SER A 82 -1.58 -5.19 -23.90
C SER A 82 -0.27 -5.40 -23.16
N ASP A 83 0.66 -4.48 -23.32
CA ASP A 83 1.88 -4.41 -22.49
C ASP A 83 1.64 -3.65 -21.18
N MET A 84 0.38 -3.26 -20.91
CA MET A 84 -0.01 -2.51 -19.74
C MET A 84 -0.81 -3.38 -18.77
N VAL A 85 -0.65 -3.12 -17.48
CA VAL A 85 -1.41 -3.71 -16.39
C VAL A 85 -2.18 -2.67 -15.59
N VAL A 86 -3.23 -3.17 -14.94
CA VAL A 86 -3.93 -2.55 -13.83
C VAL A 86 -3.54 -3.31 -12.57
N ILE A 87 -3.08 -2.57 -11.57
CA ILE A 87 -2.72 -3.11 -10.26
C ILE A 87 -3.83 -2.76 -9.29
N TRP A 88 -4.49 -3.78 -8.74
CA TRP A 88 -5.53 -3.62 -7.72
C TRP A 88 -4.95 -3.92 -6.34
N PHE A 89 -5.27 -3.12 -5.34
CA PHE A 89 -4.84 -3.38 -3.97
C PHE A 89 -5.82 -2.79 -2.97
N ASP A 90 -5.87 -3.42 -1.80
CA ASP A 90 -6.72 -2.97 -0.71
C ASP A 90 -5.84 -2.35 0.37
N ILE A 91 -6.28 -1.24 0.95
CA ILE A 91 -5.60 -0.60 2.07
C ILE A 91 -6.50 -0.57 3.29
N TRP A 92 -5.86 -0.63 4.46
CA TRP A 92 -6.47 -0.29 5.72
C TRP A 92 -6.63 1.22 5.84
N ASP A 93 -7.87 1.66 6.01
CA ASP A 93 -8.24 3.07 6.04
C ASP A 93 -9.12 3.37 7.27
N LEU A 94 -9.33 4.66 7.52
CA LEU A 94 -10.37 5.12 8.42
C LEU A 94 -11.72 5.04 7.68
N GLN A 95 -12.82 4.87 8.41
CA GLN A 95 -14.19 4.79 7.85
C GLN A 95 -14.53 5.85 6.79
N LYS A 96 -13.92 7.04 6.85
CA LYS A 96 -14.17 8.14 5.89
C LYS A 96 -13.39 8.03 4.57
N GLY A 97 -12.55 7.00 4.42
CA GLY A 97 -11.72 6.78 3.25
C GLY A 97 -10.60 7.83 3.11
N THR A 98 -10.09 8.36 4.23
CA THR A 98 -9.17 9.51 4.23
C THR A 98 -7.88 9.20 3.50
N LYS A 99 -7.30 8.00 3.72
CA LYS A 99 -6.05 7.59 3.05
C LYS A 99 -6.29 7.32 1.58
N ALA A 100 -7.39 6.66 1.22
CA ALA A 100 -7.73 6.45 -0.18
C ALA A 100 -7.92 7.77 -0.93
N LYS A 101 -8.64 8.73 -0.34
CA LYS A 101 -8.82 10.07 -0.92
C LYS A 101 -7.51 10.83 -1.13
N ALA A 102 -6.53 10.64 -0.25
CA ALA A 102 -5.21 11.25 -0.41
C ALA A 102 -4.42 10.69 -1.60
N LEU A 103 -4.69 9.43 -1.98
CA LEU A 103 -4.05 8.72 -3.08
C LEU A 103 -4.79 8.86 -4.42
N ILE A 104 -6.10 9.11 -4.40
CA ILE A 104 -6.91 9.30 -5.62
C ILE A 104 -6.40 10.52 -6.39
N ASN A 105 -6.31 10.39 -7.72
CA ASN A 105 -5.80 11.40 -8.65
C ASN A 105 -4.34 11.84 -8.40
N LYS A 106 -3.59 11.11 -7.58
CA LYS A 106 -2.14 11.27 -7.51
C LYS A 106 -1.52 10.50 -8.66
N HIS A 107 -0.79 11.22 -9.51
CA HIS A 107 0.06 10.62 -10.51
C HIS A 107 1.30 10.07 -9.80
N SER A 108 1.25 8.81 -9.39
CA SER A 108 2.47 8.07 -9.09
C SER A 108 3.03 7.68 -10.45
N SER A 109 4.01 8.44 -10.91
CA SER A 109 4.74 8.02 -12.10
C SER A 109 5.56 6.78 -11.70
N MET A 110 5.02 5.59 -11.97
CA MET A 110 5.80 4.35 -11.96
C MET A 110 7.02 4.36 -12.91
N PRO A 111 7.28 5.35 -13.79
CA PRO A 111 8.61 5.52 -14.38
C PRO A 111 9.72 5.94 -13.41
N GLU A 112 9.48 6.22 -12.12
CA GLU A 112 10.59 6.38 -11.15
C GLU A 112 11.39 5.08 -10.92
N LEU A 113 10.87 3.95 -11.39
CA LEU A 113 11.60 2.68 -11.50
C LEU A 113 12.67 2.67 -12.60
N LEU A 114 12.67 3.65 -13.52
CA LEU A 114 13.73 3.81 -14.53
C LEU A 114 15.01 4.44 -13.94
N ALA A 115 15.00 4.97 -12.72
CA ALA A 115 16.11 5.73 -12.14
C ALA A 115 16.90 5.02 -11.02
N VAL A 116 16.51 3.81 -10.59
CA VAL A 116 17.32 3.04 -9.61
C VAL A 116 18.13 1.99 -10.36
N GLY A 117 19.10 2.48 -11.11
CA GLY A 117 19.97 1.67 -11.96
C GLY A 117 21.19 2.44 -12.45
N THR A 118 21.85 3.19 -11.56
CA THR A 118 23.22 3.65 -11.79
C THR A 118 24.09 3.22 -10.62
N HIS A 119 24.99 2.27 -10.87
CA HIS A 119 26.42 2.45 -10.62
C HIS A 119 27.21 1.47 -11.48
N TYR A 120 28.17 2.06 -12.20
CA TYR A 120 29.18 1.43 -13.04
C TYR A 120 29.98 0.35 -12.30
N SER A 121 30.31 -0.72 -13.02
CA SER A 121 31.69 -1.19 -13.25
C SER A 121 31.71 -1.99 -14.54
#